data_AF-A0A495WC73-F1
#
_entry.id   AF-A0A495WC73-F1
#
_cell.length_a   1.000
_cell.length_b   1.000
_cell.length_c   1.000
_cell.angle_alpha   90.00
_cell.angle_beta   90.00
_cell.angle_gamma   90.00
#
_symmetry.space_group_name_H-M   'P 1'
#
loop_
_entity.id
_entity.type
_entity.pdbx_description
1 polymer ?
#
loop_
_entity_poly.entity_id
_entity_poly.type
_entity_poly.pdbx_seq_one_letter_code
_entity_poly.pdbx_strand_id
1 'polypeptide(L)'
;MNTPNPIRSPQECRSLIEDAGISIAEWARENRFSCGLVYQVLEGKRRCLRGQSHRIAVALGLKAGHLTDVQTLSQILAGLSRKEETM
;
A
#
# COMPACT_ATOMS: atom_id res chain seq x y z
N MET A 1 -10.10 -15.93 -7.68
CA MET A 1 -10.66 -14.69 -8.26
C MET A 1 -9.61 -13.60 -8.08
N ASN A 2 -8.72 -13.41 -9.05
CA ASN A 2 -7.70 -12.36 -9.00
C ASN A 2 -8.29 -11.10 -9.63
N THR A 3 -8.82 -10.20 -8.82
CA THR A 3 -9.26 -8.89 -9.29
C THR A 3 -8.02 -8.03 -9.57
N PRO A 4 -7.78 -7.60 -10.82
CA PRO A 4 -6.74 -6.63 -11.11
C PRO A 4 -7.11 -5.33 -10.39
N ASN A 5 -6.25 -4.93 -9.46
CA ASN A 5 -6.40 -3.75 -8.63
C ASN A 5 -6.60 -2.52 -9.54
N PRO A 6 -7.76 -1.86 -9.59
CA PRO A 6 -7.90 -0.65 -10.38
C PRO A 6 -6.98 0.39 -9.76
N ILE A 7 -6.05 0.91 -10.55
CA ILE A 7 -5.20 2.05 -10.16
C ILE A 7 -6.16 3.24 -10.06
N ARG A 8 -6.64 3.52 -8.85
CA ARG A 8 -7.58 4.61 -8.61
C ARG A 8 -6.84 5.94 -8.53
N SER A 9 -7.50 7.01 -8.95
CA SER A 9 -6.98 8.36 -8.76
C SER A 9 -7.04 8.75 -7.28
N PRO A 10 -6.13 9.62 -6.79
CA PRO A 10 -6.15 10.08 -5.40
C PRO A 10 -7.49 10.69 -4.97
N GLN A 11 -8.17 11.40 -5.87
CA GLN A 11 -9.50 11.95 -5.61
C GLN A 11 -10.54 10.85 -5.39
N GLU A 12 -10.50 9.78 -6.18
CA GLU A 12 -11.44 8.65 -6.04
C GLU A 12 -11.24 7.92 -4.70
N CYS A 13 -9.97 7.69 -4.30
CA CYS A 13 -9.70 7.10 -2.99
C CYS A 13 -10.25 7.95 -1.86
N ARG A 14 -10.14 9.28 -1.97
CA ARG A 14 -10.68 10.20 -0.99
C ARG A 14 -12.21 10.11 -0.92
N SER A 15 -12.88 10.17 -2.08
CA SER A 15 -14.34 10.02 -2.14
C SER A 15 -14.82 8.68 -1.61
N LEU A 16 -14.11 7.57 -1.84
CA LEU A 16 -14.49 6.27 -1.27
C LEU A 16 -14.40 6.23 0.25
N ILE A 17 -13.38 6.88 0.82
CA ILE A 17 -13.21 6.96 2.27
C ILE A 17 -14.32 7.84 2.86
N GLU A 18 -14.62 8.97 2.21
CA GLU A 18 -15.71 9.88 2.58
C GLU A 18 -17.11 9.22 2.43
N ASP A 19 -17.33 8.45 1.36
CA ASP A 19 -18.58 7.70 1.09
C ASP A 19 -18.80 6.57 2.11
N ALA A 20 -17.72 5.94 2.57
CA ALA A 20 -17.77 4.98 3.67
C ALA A 20 -18.03 5.65 5.05
N GLY A 21 -18.12 6.98 5.11
CA GLY A 21 -18.31 7.74 6.35
C GLY A 21 -17.07 7.79 7.23
N ILE A 22 -15.90 7.45 6.70
CA ILE A 22 -14.63 7.42 7.42
C ILE A 22 -13.84 8.67 7.03
N SER A 23 -13.20 9.34 7.99
CA SER A 23 -12.30 10.44 7.66
C SER A 23 -10.90 9.94 7.29
N ILE A 24 -10.17 10.66 6.43
CA ILE A 24 -8.78 10.32 6.07
C ILE A 24 -7.90 10.17 7.33
N ALA A 25 -8.16 10.98 8.36
CA ALA A 25 -7.44 10.91 9.63
C ALA A 25 -7.76 9.62 10.41
N GLU A 26 -9.03 9.22 10.46
CA GLU A 26 -9.42 7.94 11.08
C GLU A 26 -8.85 6.77 10.31
N TRP A 27 -8.99 6.76 8.99
CA TRP A 27 -8.39 5.72 8.15
C TRP A 27 -6.89 5.62 8.38
N ALA A 28 -6.18 6.76 8.45
CA ALA A 28 -4.76 6.78 8.75
C ALA A 28 -4.47 6.18 10.13
N ARG A 29 -5.23 6.56 11.16
CA ARG A 29 -5.07 6.07 12.52
C ARG A 29 -5.29 4.55 12.63
N GLU A 30 -6.34 4.03 12.01
CA GLU A 30 -6.65 2.59 11.98
C GLU A 30 -5.54 1.81 11.27
N ASN A 31 -4.97 2.36 10.21
CA ASN A 31 -3.85 1.76 9.48
C ASN A 31 -2.47 2.08 10.08
N ARG A 32 -2.41 2.78 11.23
CA ARG A 32 -1.18 3.27 11.90
C ARG A 32 -0.26 4.10 11.01
N PHE A 33 -0.84 4.89 10.13
CA PHE A 33 -0.15 5.89 9.31
C PHE A 33 -0.34 7.29 9.89
N SER A 34 0.63 8.17 9.63
CA SER A 34 0.48 9.59 9.96
C SER A 34 -0.46 10.25 8.96
N CYS A 35 -1.50 10.96 9.44
CA CYS A 35 -2.47 11.65 8.59
C CYS A 35 -1.79 12.58 7.58
N GLY A 36 -0.78 13.35 8.02
CA GLY A 36 -0.01 14.23 7.13
C GLY A 36 0.74 13.48 6.02
N LEU A 37 1.19 12.25 6.29
CA LEU A 37 1.83 11.40 5.27
C LEU A 37 0.80 10.89 4.27
N VAL A 38 -0.41 10.53 4.73
CA VAL A 38 -1.50 10.11 3.84
C VAL A 38 -1.91 11.23 2.89
N TYR A 39 -2.06 12.46 3.40
CA TYR A 39 -2.30 13.63 2.54
C TYR A 39 -1.17 13.86 1.53
N GLN A 40 0.09 13.77 1.94
CA GLN A 40 1.22 13.91 1.02
C GLN A 40 1.25 12.84 -0.10
N VAL A 41 0.78 11.63 0.19
CA VAL A 41 0.64 10.56 -0.80
C VAL A 41 -0.51 10.86 -1.75
N LEU A 42 -1.66 11.31 -1.22
CA LEU A 42 -2.83 11.71 -2.02
C LEU A 42 -2.53 12.93 -2.91
N GLU A 43 -1.74 13.89 -2.43
CA GLU A 43 -1.29 15.05 -3.21
C GLU A 43 -0.25 14.69 -4.30
N GLY A 44 0.28 13.46 -4.31
CA GLY A 44 1.29 13.04 -5.28
C GLY A 44 2.66 13.73 -5.11
N LYS A 45 2.87 14.49 -4.03
CA LYS A 45 4.11 15.26 -3.79
C LYS A 45 5.35 14.37 -3.55
N ARG A 46 5.18 13.07 -3.30
CA ARG A 46 6.26 12.12 -3.08
C ARG A 46 6.17 10.96 -4.05
N ARG A 47 7.31 10.53 -4.59
CA ARG A 47 7.41 9.38 -5.52
C ARG A 47 7.00 8.02 -4.90
N CYS A 48 6.60 7.98 -3.62
CA CYS A 48 6.14 6.80 -2.89
C CYS A 48 7.02 5.56 -3.10
N LEU A 49 8.34 5.77 -3.14
CA LEU A 49 9.28 4.74 -3.59
C LEU A 49 9.51 3.65 -2.53
N ARG A 50 9.50 3.99 -1.24
CA ARG A 50 9.86 3.09 -0.12
C ARG A 50 9.17 3.52 1.19
N GLY A 51 9.09 2.61 2.16
CA GLY A 51 8.63 2.91 3.52
C GLY A 51 7.12 3.12 3.64
N GLN A 52 6.69 3.93 4.62
CA GLN A 52 5.27 4.16 4.91
C GLN A 52 4.50 4.77 3.71
N SER A 53 5.13 5.64 2.90
CA SER A 53 4.48 6.21 1.71
C SER A 53 4.10 5.14 0.67
N HIS A 54 4.96 4.13 0.49
CA HIS A 54 4.64 2.98 -0.37
C HIS A 54 3.47 2.19 0.21
N ARG A 55 3.51 1.91 1.51
CA ARG A 55 2.45 1.17 2.19
C ARG A 55 1.09 1.86 2.08
N ILE A 56 1.05 3.18 2.24
CA ILE A 56 -0.15 3.99 2.06
C ILE A 56 -0.65 3.93 0.62
N ALA A 57 0.23 4.10 -0.37
CA ALA A 57 -0.16 4.06 -1.78
C ALA A 57 -0.75 2.70 -2.19
N VAL A 58 -0.22 1.60 -1.65
CA VAL A 58 -0.75 0.25 -1.86
C VAL A 58 -2.08 0.05 -1.12
N ALA A 59 -2.16 0.47 0.15
CA ALA A 59 -3.36 0.34 0.96
C ALA A 59 -4.55 1.15 0.40
N LEU A 60 -4.28 2.31 -0.19
CA LEU A 60 -5.28 3.13 -0.89
C LEU A 60 -5.63 2.60 -2.29
N GLY A 61 -4.87 1.66 -2.85
CA GLY A 61 -5.07 1.17 -4.21
C GLY A 61 -4.57 2.14 -5.31
N LEU A 62 -3.72 3.11 -4.95
CA LEU A 62 -3.11 4.04 -5.90
C LEU A 62 -2.00 3.39 -6.74
N LYS A 63 -1.45 2.26 -6.28
CA LYS A 63 -0.39 1.53 -6.98
C LYS A 63 -0.52 0.02 -6.75
N ALA A 64 -0.20 -0.76 -7.78
CA ALA A 64 0.03 -2.19 -7.63
C ALA A 64 1.31 -2.44 -6.81
N GLY A 65 1.16 -3.05 -5.64
CA GLY A 65 2.26 -3.45 -4.77
C GLY A 65 1.77 -4.44 -3.72
N HIS A 66 2.69 -5.25 -3.20
CA HIS A 66 2.39 -6.13 -2.06
C HIS A 66 2.89 -5.46 -0.78
N LEU A 67 1.98 -5.33 0.20
CA LEU A 67 2.32 -5.00 1.59
C LEU A 67 3.03 -6.20 2.23
N THR A 68 4.24 -6.51 1.79
CA THR A 68 5.08 -7.55 2.38
C THR A 68 5.96 -6.91 3.46
N ASP A 69 6.00 -7.51 4.64
CA ASP A 69 6.94 -7.10 5.68
C ASP A 69 8.35 -7.64 5.40
N VAL A 70 9.38 -6.97 5.93
CA VAL A 70 10.78 -7.37 5.78
C VAL A 70 11.00 -8.81 6.22
N GLN A 71 10.31 -9.27 7.27
CA GLN A 71 10.40 -10.66 7.74
C GLN A 71 9.88 -11.64 6.70
N THR A 72 8.71 -11.37 6.12
CA THR A 72 8.13 -12.21 5.06
C THR A 72 8.97 -12.17 3.79
N LEU A 73 9.53 -11.01 3.42
CA LEU A 73 10.42 -10.88 2.27
C LEU A 73 11.71 -11.68 2.49
N SER A 74 12.30 -11.58 3.68
CA SER A 74 13.49 -12.35 4.07
C SER A 74 13.22 -13.86 4.00
N GLN A 75 12.06 -14.31 4.50
CA GLN A 75 11.65 -15.71 4.45
C GLN A 75 11.45 -16.21 3.01
N ILE A 76 10.86 -15.39 2.14
CA ILE A 76 10.66 -15.72 0.72
C ILE A 76 12.01 -15.79 0.01
N LEU A 77 12.89 -14.80 0.18
CA LEU A 77 14.22 -14.79 -0.43
C LEU A 77 15.08 -15.96 0.07
N ALA A 78 15.03 -16.27 1.37
CA ALA A 78 15.70 -17.44 1.94
C ALA A 78 15.10 -18.77 1.45
N GLY A 79 13.78 -18.81 1.18
CA GLY A 79 13.08 -19.99 0.68
C GLY A 79 13.26 -20.22 -0.83
N LEU A 80 13.38 -19.16 -1.63
CA LEU A 80 13.64 -19.21 -3.08
C LEU A 80 15.04 -19.76 -3.38
N SER A 81 15.99 -19.56 -2.47
CA SER A 81 17.35 -20.12 -2.59
C SER A 81 17.42 -21.65 -2.54
N ARG A 82 16.30 -22.35 -2.25
CA ARG A 82 16.25 -23.80 -2.09
C ARG A 82 15.51 -24.56 -3.21
N LYS A 83 15.02 -23.86 -4.25
CA LYS A 83 14.18 -24.49 -5.30
C LYS A 83 14.82 -24.66 -6.68
N GLU A 84 16.10 -24.35 -6.87
CA GLU A 84 16.79 -24.56 -8.16
C GLU A 84 17.63 -25.86 -8.24
N GLU A 85 17.39 -26.84 -7.37
CA GLU A 85 18.14 -28.11 -7.43
C GLU A 85 17.18 -29.31 -7.36
N THR A 86 16.38 -29.50 -8.41
CA THR A 86 15.93 -30.82 -8.90
C THR A 86 15.33 -30.64 -10.30
N MET A 87 16.16 -30.78 -11.33
CA MET A 87 15.76 -31.30 -12.64
C MET A 87 16.93 -32.09 -13.22
#